data_AF-K6U2A5-F1
#
_entry.id   AF-K6U2A5-F1
#
_cell.length_a   1.000
_cell.length_b   1.000
_cell.length_c   1.000
_cell.angle_alpha   90.00
_cell.angle_beta   90.00
_cell.angle_gamma   90.00
#
_symmetry.space_group_name_H-M   'P 1'
#
loop_
_entity.id
_entity.type
_entity.pdbx_description
1 polymer ?
#
loop_
_entity_poly.entity_id
_entity_poly.type
_entity_poly.pdbx_seq_one_letter_code
_entity_poly.pdbx_strand_id
1 'polypeptide(L)' 'MTIPVVGVDAIPEARKLVDEEIMTGTVIQDPHIMAGVIYDMGMNLVYERKPLDGILYNFDETGVAVRLPYKEYIG' A
#
# COMPACT_ATOMS: atom_id res chain seq x y z
N MET A 1 30.44 -8.11 -2.74
CA MET A 1 29.40 -7.92 -1.70
C MET A 1 28.40 -6.94 -2.28
N THR A 2 27.15 -7.35 -2.40
CA THR A 2 26.05 -6.52 -2.90
C THR A 2 25.25 -6.02 -1.69
N ILE A 3 25.00 -4.72 -1.60
CA ILE A 3 24.15 -4.14 -0.55
C ILE A 3 22.73 -4.07 -1.13
N PRO A 4 21.73 -4.76 -0.54
CA PRO A 4 20.37 -4.67 -1.04
C PRO A 4 19.82 -3.26 -0.79
N VAL A 5 19.28 -2.64 -1.84
CA VAL A 5 18.61 -1.34 -1.75
C VAL A 5 17.14 -1.58 -2.03
N VAL A 6 16.28 -1.36 -1.04
CA VAL A 6 14.83 -1.62 -1.13
C VAL A 6 14.03 -0.38 -0.76
N GLY A 7 12.80 -0.29 -1.27
CA GLY A 7 11.93 0.87 -1.04
C GLY A 7 10.44 0.56 -1.13
N VAL A 8 9.63 1.60 -1.03
CA VAL A 8 8.16 1.54 -1.05
C VAL A 8 7.60 2.46 -2.15
N ASP A 9 6.30 2.40 -2.34
CA ASP A 9 5.47 3.15 -3.30
C ASP A 9 5.63 2.74 -4.77
N ALA A 10 6.79 2.22 -5.15
CA ALA A 10 7.15 1.96 -6.54
C ALA A 10 6.87 3.19 -7.42
N ILE A 11 7.28 4.39 -7.01
CA ILE A 11 7.22 5.55 -7.89
C ILE A 11 8.03 5.28 -9.18
N PRO A 12 7.74 5.96 -10.31
CA PRO A 12 8.44 5.73 -11.57
C PRO A 12 9.97 5.74 -11.46
N GLU A 13 10.51 6.62 -10.62
CA GLU A 13 11.94 6.76 -10.34
C GLU A 13 12.51 5.51 -9.64
N ALA A 14 11.78 4.94 -8.69
CA ALA A 14 12.19 3.72 -8.01
C ALA A 14 12.15 2.51 -8.95
N ARG A 15 11.11 2.40 -9.79
CA ARG A 15 11.04 1.35 -10.81
C ARG A 15 12.20 1.43 -11.78
N LYS A 16 12.53 2.64 -12.26
CA LYS A 16 13.68 2.87 -13.12
C LYS A 16 14.99 2.38 -12.48
N LEU A 17 15.21 2.67 -11.20
CA LEU A 17 16.42 2.19 -10.49
C LEU A 17 16.43 0.66 -10.31
N VAL A 18 15.26 0.03 -10.19
CA VAL A 18 15.14 -1.43 -10.17
C VAL A 18 15.48 -2.01 -11.54
N ASP A 19 14.91 -1.44 -12.60
CA ASP A 19 15.16 -1.87 -13.99
C ASP A 19 16.64 -1.68 -14.40
N GLU A 20 17.33 -0.69 -13.82
CA GLU A 20 18.76 -0.42 -14.01
C GLU A 20 19.67 -1.27 -13.09
N GLU A 21 19.12 -2.21 -12.31
CA GLU A 21 19.83 -3.07 -11.33
C GLU A 21 20.57 -2.31 -10.21
N ILE A 22 20.28 -1.01 -10.04
CA ILE A 22 20.83 -0.16 -8.97
C ILE A 22 20.08 -0.43 -7.66
N MET A 23 18.78 -0.73 -7.76
CA MET A 23 17.89 -1.02 -6.64
C MET A 23 17.42 -2.48 -6.70
N THR A 24 17.38 -3.16 -5.56
CA THR A 24 16.99 -4.57 -5.45
C THR A 24 15.48 -4.79 -5.65
N GLY A 25 14.66 -3.80 -5.27
CA GLY A 25 13.23 -3.89 -5.46
C GLY A 25 12.46 -2.81 -4.70
N THR A 26 11.22 -2.57 -5.10
CA THR A 26 10.30 -1.64 -4.44
C THR A 26 8.90 -2.22 -4.34
N VAL A 27 8.15 -1.88 -3.29
CA VAL A 27 6.79 -2.39 -3.10
C VAL A 27 5.77 -1.41 -3.69
N ILE A 28 4.94 -1.88 -4.61
CA ILE A 28 3.82 -1.15 -5.18
C ILE A 28 2.74 -0.97 -4.12
N GLN A 29 2.41 0.29 -3.86
CA GLN A 29 1.21 0.70 -3.17
C GLN A 29 0.26 1.33 -4.18
N ASP A 30 -0.97 0.82 -4.30
CA ASP A 30 -1.94 1.39 -5.24
C ASP A 30 -2.65 2.59 -4.58
N PRO A 31 -2.37 3.83 -5.04
CA PRO A 31 -2.96 5.02 -4.43
C PRO A 31 -4.46 5.13 -4.66
N HIS A 32 -5.00 4.53 -5.73
CA HIS A 32 -6.44 4.54 -6.00
C HIS A 32 -7.20 3.62 -5.05
N ILE A 33 -6.68 2.41 -4.82
CA ILE A 33 -7.25 1.50 -3.81
C ILE A 33 -7.18 2.15 -2.43
N MET A 34 -6.04 2.74 -2.07
CA MET A 34 -5.84 3.37 -0.77
C MET A 34 -6.80 4.56 -0.57
N ALA A 35 -6.91 5.46 -1.55
CA ALA A 35 -7.82 6.60 -1.48
C ALA A 35 -9.28 6.17 -1.36
N GLY A 36 -9.70 5.15 -2.12
CA GLY A 36 -11.06 4.61 -2.06
C GLY A 36 -11.40 4.05 -0.67
N VAL A 37 -10.53 3.21 -0.12
CA VAL A 37 -10.75 2.62 1.20
C VAL A 37 -10.78 3.68 2.30
N ILE A 38 -9.85 4.64 2.27
CA ILE A 38 -9.83 5.75 3.25
C ILE A 38 -11.10 6.60 3.15
N TYR A 39 -11.54 6.90 1.93
CA TYR A 39 -12.77 7.65 1.69
C TYR A 39 -13.99 6.92 2.26
N ASP A 40 -14.17 5.64 1.93
CA ASP A 40 -15.28 4.83 2.40
C ASP A 40 -15.29 4.69 3.93
N MET A 41 -14.11 4.50 4.53
CA MET A 41 -13.95 4.49 5.99
C MET A 41 -14.37 5.81 6.63
N GLY A 42 -13.94 6.94 6.04
CA GLY A 42 -14.32 8.28 6.50
C GLY A 42 -15.83 8.51 6.40
N MET A 43 -16.44 8.12 5.28
CA MET A 43 -17.88 8.26 5.08
C MET A 43 -18.68 7.40 6.04
N ASN A 44 -18.24 6.17 6.34
CA ASN A 44 -18.87 5.34 7.36
C ASN A 44 -18.89 6.04 8.73
N LEU A 45 -17.78 6.66 9.13
CA LEU A 45 -17.70 7.41 10.38
C LEU A 45 -18.64 8.63 10.40
N VAL A 46 -18.73 9.37 9.29
CA VAL A 46 -19.69 10.49 9.15
C VAL A 46 -21.14 10.03 9.34
N TYR A 47 -21.47 8.79 8.92
CA TYR A 47 -22.79 8.18 9.09
C TYR A 47 -22.96 7.38 10.39
N GLU A 48 -22.06 7.54 11.37
CA GLU A 48 -22.11 6.82 12.66
C GLU A 48 -22.05 5.29 12.54
N ARG A 49 -21.42 4.79 11.47
CA ARG A 49 -21.20 3.35 11.21
C ARG A 49 -19.83 2.90 11.69
N LYS A 50 -19.59 1.58 11.69
CA LYS A 50 -18.22 1.08 11.92
C LYS A 50 -17.34 1.45 10.72
N PRO A 51 -16.05 1.76 10.92
CA PRO A 51 -15.17 2.21 9.84
C PRO A 51 -15.16 1.29 8.61
N LEU A 52 -15.24 -0.03 8.82
CA LEU A 52 -15.15 -1.04 7.77
C LEU A 52 -16.50 -1.60 7.31
N ASP A 53 -17.63 -0.99 7.68
CA ASP A 53 -18.94 -1.46 7.23
C ASP A 53 -19.03 -1.41 5.70
N GLY A 54 -19.21 -2.59 5.08
CA GLY A 54 -19.28 -2.73 3.62
C GLY A 54 -17.93 -2.70 2.88
N ILE A 55 -16.80 -2.64 3.60
CA ILE A 55 -15.45 -2.63 3.02
C ILE A 55 -14.85 -4.04 3.08
N LEU A 56 -14.27 -4.51 1.97
CA LEU A 56 -13.69 -5.86 1.83
C LEU A 56 -12.28 -6.01 2.43
N TYR A 57 -12.00 -5.29 3.52
CA TYR A 57 -10.72 -5.34 4.24
C TYR A 57 -10.97 -5.42 5.74
N ASN A 58 -10.00 -5.96 6.47
CA ASN A 58 -10.05 -6.08 7.93
C ASN A 58 -8.92 -5.27 8.56
N PHE A 59 -9.12 -4.89 9.82
CA PHE A 59 -8.00 -4.47 10.65
C PHE A 59 -7.01 -5.63 10.82
N ASP A 60 -5.74 -5.29 10.98
CA ASP A 60 -4.74 -6.25 11.41
C ASP A 60 -4.95 -6.67 12.87
N GLU A 61 -4.13 -7.60 13.34
CA GLU A 61 -4.20 -8.16 14.69
C GLU A 61 -4.12 -7.11 15.82
N THR A 62 -3.56 -5.93 15.53
CA THR A 62 -3.47 -4.83 16.51
C THR A 62 -4.75 -4.00 16.60
N GLY A 63 -5.63 -4.12 15.61
CA GLY A 63 -6.81 -3.26 15.47
C GLY A 63 -6.50 -1.85 14.98
N VAL A 64 -5.24 -1.52 14.66
CA VAL A 64 -4.81 -0.15 14.31
C VAL A 64 -4.80 0.07 12.80
N ALA A 65 -4.27 -0.88 12.02
CA ALA A 65 -4.05 -0.69 10.59
C ALA A 65 -4.99 -1.57 9.75
N VAL A 66 -5.42 -1.05 8.60
CA VAL A 66 -6.08 -1.83 7.54
C VAL A 66 -5.03 -2.19 6.51
N ARG A 67 -4.81 -3.49 6.26
CA ARG A 67 -3.78 -3.95 5.33
C ARG A 67 -4.37 -4.07 3.93
N LEU A 68 -3.85 -3.27 3.01
CA LEU A 68 -4.21 -3.29 1.60
C LEU A 68 -3.28 -4.22 0.82
N PRO A 69 -3.67 -4.69 -0.38
CA PRO A 69 -2.83 -5.53 -1.20
C PRO A 69 -1.58 -4.76 -1.67
N TYR A 70 -0.41 -5.27 -1.30
CA TYR A 70 0.88 -4.81 -1.77
C TYR A 70 1.45 -5.78 -2.81
N LYS A 71 2.21 -5.27 -3.78
CA LYS A 71 2.88 -6.11 -4.78
C LYS A 71 4.35 -5.75 -4.86
N GLU A 72 5.22 -6.73 -5.01
CA GLU A 72 6.64 -6.48 -5.26
C GLU A 72 6.88 -5.97 -6.69
N TYR A 73 7.94 -5.19 -6.87
CA TYR A 73 8.50 -4.79 -8.15
C TYR A 73 10.01 -5.01 -8.08
N ILE A 74 10.50 -6.02 -8.80
CA ILE A 74 11.89 -6.50 -8.76
C ILE A 74 12.56 -6.55 -10.14
N GLY A 75 11.91 -5.98 -11.17
CA GLY A 75 12.31 -6.11 -12.58
C GLY A 75 11.59 -7.24 -13.30
#